data_AF-A0A7S2S5V0-F1
#
_entry.id   AF-A0A7S2S5V0-F1
#
_cell.length_a   1.000
_cell.length_b   1.000
_cell.length_c   1.000
_cell.angle_alpha   90.00
_cell.angle_beta   90.00
_cell.angle_gamma   90.00
#
_symmetry.space_group_name_H-M   'P 1'
#
loop_
_entity.id
_entity.type
_entity.pdbx_description
1 polymer ?
#
loop_
_entity_poly.entity_id
_entity_poly.type
_entity_poly.pdbx_seq_one_letter_code
_entity_poly.pdbx_strand_id
1 'polypeptide(L)'
;PSASGEGVIGLSDEIDVPLNSVLRGWIPIACAAVKNKSEETIHRFATDNVPILGIYGSRDKMGEKVTKRLAKLAAAENKMIQGGHPCYLDSPEDFVQTIFSFGEERGIW
;
A
#
# COMPACT_ATOMS: atom_id res chain seq x y z
N PRO A 1 -12.73 7.22 1.42
CA PRO A 1 -11.65 6.53 0.66
C PRO A 1 -10.67 7.58 0.14
N SER A 2 -9.36 7.34 0.22
CA SER A 2 -8.40 8.24 -0.42
C SER A 2 -8.55 8.11 -1.95
N ALA A 3 -8.71 9.24 -2.65
CA ALA A 3 -8.84 9.27 -4.11
C ALA A 3 -7.61 8.65 -4.81
N SER A 4 -6.41 8.81 -4.24
CA SER A 4 -5.18 8.22 -4.77
C SER A 4 -5.14 6.69 -4.62
N GLY A 5 -5.70 6.16 -3.53
CA GLY A 5 -5.76 4.73 -3.29
C GLY A 5 -6.67 4.01 -4.29
N GLU A 6 -7.80 4.62 -4.63
CA GLU A 6 -8.74 4.09 -5.63
C GLU A 6 -8.14 4.11 -7.04
N GLY A 7 -7.45 5.20 -7.41
CA GLY A 7 -6.79 5.30 -8.72
C GLY A 7 -5.71 4.24 -8.93
N VAL A 8 -4.78 4.09 -7.97
CA VAL A 8 -3.67 3.13 -8.14
C VAL A 8 -4.16 1.69 -8.20
N ILE A 9 -5.08 1.29 -7.31
CA ILE A 9 -5.61 -0.07 -7.35
C ILE A 9 -6.49 -0.30 -8.60
N GLY A 10 -7.16 0.75 -9.09
CA GLY A 10 -7.93 0.72 -10.34
C GLY A 10 -7.08 0.49 -11.59
N LEU A 11 -5.81 0.93 -11.61
CA LEU A 11 -4.91 0.66 -12.75
C LEU A 11 -4.82 -0.82 -13.10
N SER A 12 -4.88 -1.69 -12.09
CA SER A 12 -4.84 -3.15 -12.30
C SER A 12 -6.07 -3.70 -13.03
N ASP A 13 -7.15 -2.94 -13.13
CA ASP A 13 -8.35 -3.29 -13.90
C ASP A 13 -8.36 -2.59 -15.28
N GLU A 14 -7.61 -1.49 -15.45
CA GLU A 14 -7.73 -0.58 -16.60
C GLU A 14 -6.66 -0.73 -17.67
N ILE A 15 -5.48 -1.23 -17.33
CA ILE A 15 -4.34 -1.28 -18.27
C ILE A 15 -3.99 -2.71 -18.66
N ASP A 16 -3.59 -2.92 -19.92
CA ASP A 16 -3.16 -4.25 -20.43
C ASP A 16 -1.63 -4.47 -20.38
N VAL A 17 -0.88 -3.49 -19.86
CA VAL A 17 0.57 -3.59 -19.67
C VAL A 17 0.91 -4.04 -18.24
N PRO A 18 2.08 -4.66 -17.99
CA PRO A 18 2.52 -5.00 -16.64
C PRO A 18 2.51 -3.76 -15.73
N LEU A 19 1.97 -3.86 -14.52
CA LEU A 19 1.89 -2.72 -13.59
C LEU A 19 3.26 -2.12 -13.27
N ASN A 20 4.31 -2.94 -13.20
CA ASN A 20 5.69 -2.46 -12.96
C ASN A 20 6.29 -1.63 -14.10
N SER A 21 5.65 -1.60 -15.28
CA SER A 21 6.05 -0.71 -16.37
C SER A 21 5.61 0.74 -16.14
N VAL A 22 4.63 0.97 -15.27
CA VAL A 22 4.07 2.29 -14.95
C VAL A 22 4.18 2.65 -13.46
N LEU A 23 4.36 1.66 -12.58
CA LEU A 23 4.54 1.83 -11.14
C LEU A 23 5.92 1.31 -10.71
N ARG A 24 6.75 2.21 -10.16
CA ARG A 24 7.99 1.83 -9.47
C ARG A 24 7.74 1.20 -8.11
N GLY A 25 6.64 1.57 -7.46
CA GLY A 25 6.22 1.06 -6.16
C GLY A 25 4.94 1.77 -5.69
N TRP A 26 4.33 1.24 -4.63
CA TRP A 26 3.10 1.80 -4.07
C TRP A 26 3.12 1.79 -2.54
N ILE A 27 2.81 2.93 -1.92
CA ILE A 27 2.78 3.09 -0.46
C ILE A 27 1.36 3.46 -0.01
N PRO A 28 0.44 2.49 0.12
CA PRO A 28 -0.90 2.74 0.62
C PRO A 28 -0.93 2.87 2.15
N ILE A 29 -1.55 3.95 2.63
CA ILE A 29 -1.78 4.20 4.06
C ILE A 29 -3.25 3.94 4.36
N ALA A 30 -3.55 2.92 5.17
CA ALA A 30 -4.91 2.52 5.55
C ALA A 30 -5.91 2.55 4.36
N CYS A 31 -5.50 2.01 3.21
CA CYS A 31 -6.20 2.19 1.94
C CYS A 31 -7.54 1.42 1.91
N ALA A 32 -8.63 2.13 2.21
CA ALA A 32 -9.96 1.55 2.26
C ALA A 32 -10.45 0.97 0.91
N ALA A 33 -9.94 1.46 -0.22
CA ALA A 33 -10.26 0.94 -1.57
C ALA A 33 -9.93 -0.55 -1.69
N VAL A 34 -8.85 -1.00 -1.04
CA VAL A 34 -8.45 -2.41 -0.96
C VAL A 34 -9.55 -3.27 -0.38
N LYS A 35 -10.47 -2.76 0.44
CA LYS A 35 -11.55 -3.57 1.05
C LYS A 35 -12.53 -4.14 0.01
N ASN A 36 -12.82 -3.40 -1.05
CA ASN A 36 -13.90 -3.73 -1.98
C ASN A 36 -13.40 -4.28 -3.33
N LYS A 37 -12.09 -4.18 -3.59
CA LYS A 37 -11.49 -4.69 -4.82
C LYS A 37 -11.43 -6.22 -4.84
N SER A 38 -11.45 -6.80 -6.04
CA SER A 38 -11.40 -8.25 -6.24
C SER A 38 -10.04 -8.81 -5.79
N GLU A 39 -9.95 -10.12 -5.51
CA GLU A 39 -8.66 -10.73 -5.21
C GLU A 39 -7.74 -10.73 -6.43
N GLU A 40 -8.28 -10.92 -7.64
CA GLU A 40 -7.53 -10.89 -8.90
C GLU A 40 -6.85 -9.54 -9.13
N THR A 41 -7.61 -8.45 -9.01
CA THR A 41 -7.14 -7.06 -9.03
C THR A 41 -5.94 -6.89 -8.09
N ILE A 42 -6.04 -7.38 -6.85
CA ILE A 42 -4.98 -7.22 -5.85
C ILE A 42 -3.79 -8.13 -6.14
N HIS A 43 -4.03 -9.37 -6.57
CA HIS A 43 -3.00 -10.34 -6.91
C HIS A 43 -2.12 -9.88 -8.06
N ARG A 44 -2.67 -9.11 -9.00
CA ARG A 44 -1.91 -8.56 -10.13
C ARG A 44 -0.67 -7.79 -9.69
N PHE A 45 -0.71 -7.09 -8.56
CA PHE A 45 0.47 -6.40 -8.02
C PHE A 45 1.61 -7.35 -7.64
N ALA A 46 1.30 -8.53 -7.10
CA ALA A 46 2.30 -9.56 -6.83
C ALA A 46 2.82 -10.18 -8.13
N THR A 47 1.93 -10.51 -9.06
CA THR A 47 2.29 -11.09 -10.37
C THR A 47 3.23 -10.17 -11.15
N ASP A 48 2.94 -8.87 -11.15
CA ASP A 48 3.72 -7.86 -11.85
C ASP A 48 4.94 -7.38 -11.02
N ASN A 49 5.21 -7.97 -9.85
CA ASN A 49 6.34 -7.62 -8.97
C ASN A 49 6.40 -6.12 -8.60
N VAL A 50 5.26 -5.49 -8.34
CA VAL A 50 5.23 -4.10 -7.86
C VAL A 50 5.62 -4.09 -6.37
N PRO A 51 6.68 -3.36 -5.96
CA PRO A 51 7.01 -3.21 -4.55
C PRO A 51 5.89 -2.44 -3.82
N ILE A 52 5.39 -2.99 -2.70
CA ILE A 52 4.34 -2.36 -1.92
C ILE A 52 4.75 -2.26 -0.45
N LEU A 53 4.61 -1.07 0.12
CA LEU A 53 4.68 -0.83 1.56
C LEU A 53 3.32 -0.36 2.07
N GLY A 54 2.57 -1.28 2.67
CA GLY A 54 1.31 -0.97 3.34
C GLY A 54 1.54 -0.44 4.75
N ILE A 55 0.99 0.73 5.07
CA ILE A 55 1.15 1.38 6.38
C ILE A 55 -0.21 1.53 7.07
N TYR A 56 -0.25 1.34 8.40
CA TYR A 56 -1.42 1.66 9.22
C TYR A 56 -1.03 2.08 10.64
N GLY A 57 -1.91 2.85 11.30
CA GLY A 57 -1.72 3.26 12.69
C GLY A 57 -2.12 2.18 13.69
N SER A 58 -1.42 2.09 14.82
CA SER A 58 -1.65 1.11 15.89
C SER A 58 -3.08 1.09 16.46
N ARG A 59 -3.78 2.23 16.39
CA ARG A 59 -5.19 2.38 16.82
C ARG A 59 -6.19 2.28 15.67
N ASP A 60 -5.75 2.17 14.41
CA ASP A 60 -6.63 2.06 13.24
C ASP A 60 -6.92 0.58 12.88
N LYS A 61 -8.03 0.06 13.42
CA LYS A 61 -8.47 -1.32 13.17
C LYS A 61 -8.90 -1.59 11.73
N MET A 62 -9.43 -0.59 11.03
CA MET A 62 -9.80 -0.76 9.62
C MET A 62 -8.55 -0.74 8.74
N GLY A 63 -7.64 0.20 9.01
CA GLY A 63 -6.32 0.26 8.40
C GLY A 63 -5.57 -1.06 8.54
N GLU A 64 -5.52 -1.62 9.74
CA GLU A 64 -4.92 -2.92 10.00
C GLU A 64 -5.51 -4.01 9.09
N LYS A 65 -6.84 -4.09 8.99
CA LYS A 65 -7.53 -5.11 8.20
C LYS A 65 -7.22 -4.99 6.70
N VAL A 66 -7.29 -3.78 6.14
CA VAL A 66 -7.06 -3.57 4.70
C VAL A 66 -5.59 -3.74 4.33
N THR A 67 -4.67 -3.31 5.20
CA THR A 67 -3.23 -3.48 4.98
C THR A 67 -2.82 -4.95 5.07
N LYS A 68 -3.35 -5.71 6.05
CA LYS A 68 -3.12 -7.16 6.12
C LYS A 68 -3.71 -7.92 4.93
N ARG A 69 -4.86 -7.48 4.39
CA ARG A 69 -5.42 -8.04 3.15
C ARG A 69 -4.44 -7.83 1.99
N LEU A 70 -3.88 -6.63 1.86
CA LEU A 70 -2.92 -6.31 0.81
C LEU A 70 -1.64 -7.15 0.94
N ALA A 71 -1.10 -7.29 2.16
CA ALA A 71 0.07 -8.13 2.42
C ALA A 71 -0.16 -9.60 2.01
N LYS A 72 -1.36 -10.13 2.32
CA LYS A 72 -1.72 -11.52 1.99
C LYS A 72 -1.83 -11.76 0.48
N LEU A 73 -2.43 -10.83 -0.27
CA LEU A 73 -2.79 -11.04 -1.67
C LEU A 73 -1.73 -10.48 -2.64
N ALA A 74 -1.06 -9.40 -2.29
CA ALA A 74 -0.12 -8.69 -3.16
C ALA A 74 1.35 -8.79 -2.72
N ALA A 75 1.68 -9.68 -1.76
CA ALA A 75 3.02 -9.79 -1.17
C ALA A 75 3.58 -8.45 -0.63
N ALA A 76 2.69 -7.56 -0.19
CA ALA A 76 3.08 -6.26 0.34
C ALA A 76 3.81 -6.39 1.69
N GLU A 77 4.80 -5.53 1.90
CA GLU A 77 5.34 -5.27 3.22
C GLU A 77 4.29 -4.58 4.08
N ASN A 78 4.23 -4.94 5.36
CA ASN A 78 3.22 -4.43 6.26
C ASN A 78 3.90 -3.73 7.45
N LYS A 79 3.69 -2.42 7.58
CA LYS A 79 4.20 -1.62 8.69
C LYS A 79 3.07 -1.05 9.53
N MET A 80 3.12 -1.37 10.81
CA MET A 80 2.36 -0.67 11.84
C MET A 80 3.24 0.45 12.41
N ILE A 81 2.70 1.67 12.49
CA ILE A 81 3.32 2.80 13.20
C ILE A 81 2.40 3.29 14.31
N GLN A 82 2.92 4.06 15.26
CA GLN A 82 2.07 4.64 16.30
C GLN A 82 1.09 5.64 15.69
N GLY A 83 -0.16 5.65 16.17
CA GLY A 83 -1.18 6.58 15.67
C GLY A 83 -2.56 5.97 15.42
N GLY A 84 -3.51 6.82 15.03
CA GLY A 84 -4.82 6.48 14.51
C GLY A 84 -4.81 6.39 12.98
N HIS A 85 -5.96 6.69 12.35
CA HIS A 85 -6.08 6.64 10.89
C HIS A 85 -5.09 7.56 10.16
N PRO A 86 -4.93 8.84 10.53
CA PRO A 86 -3.87 9.69 9.98
C PRO A 86 -2.55 9.48 10.74
N CYS A 87 -2.05 8.25 10.79
CA CYS A 87 -0.85 7.90 11.55
C CYS A 87 0.42 8.68 11.14
N TYR A 88 0.48 9.17 9.90
CA TYR A 88 1.54 10.05 9.43
C TYR A 88 1.52 11.45 10.07
N LEU A 89 0.39 11.88 10.65
CA LEU A 89 0.30 13.10 11.46
C LEU A 89 0.61 12.82 12.93
N ASP A 90 0.19 11.66 13.42
CA ASP A 90 0.40 11.27 14.82
C ASP A 90 1.86 10.86 15.12
N SER A 91 2.59 10.36 14.13
CA SER A 91 3.98 9.91 14.25
C SER A 91 4.76 10.18 12.95
N PRO A 92 5.03 11.46 12.65
CA PRO A 92 5.64 11.86 11.38
C PRO A 92 7.07 11.35 11.21
N GLU A 93 7.89 11.31 12.26
CA GLU A 93 9.26 10.81 12.19
C GLU A 93 9.29 9.32 11.81
N ASP A 94 8.50 8.49 12.50
CA ASP A 94 8.37 7.05 12.22
C ASP A 94 7.88 6.80 10.78
N PHE A 95 6.91 7.59 10.34
CA PHE A 95 6.36 7.51 8.99
C PHE A 95 7.42 7.83 7.93
N VAL A 96 8.12 8.96 8.08
CA VAL A 96 9.17 9.40 7.15
C VAL A 96 10.30 8.38 7.09
N GLN A 97 10.82 7.93 8.25
CA GLN A 97 11.87 6.91 8.29
C GLN A 97 11.45 5.62 7.60
N THR A 98 10.23 5.14 7.86
CA THR A 98 9.70 3.92 7.23
C THR A 98 9.68 4.05 5.70
N ILE A 99 9.23 5.19 5.18
CA ILE A 99 9.20 5.43 3.73
C ILE A 99 10.62 5.41 3.17
N PHE A 100 11.54 6.21 3.73
CA PHE A 100 12.92 6.30 3.24
C PHE A 100 13.64 4.95 3.23
N SER A 101 13.53 4.17 4.31
CA SER A 101 14.12 2.83 4.36
C SER A 101 13.56 1.92 3.26
N PHE A 102 12.24 1.90 3.06
CA PHE A 102 11.61 1.05 2.06
C PHE A 102 12.16 1.31 0.66
N GLY A 103 12.21 2.55 0.19
CA GLY A 103 12.68 2.76 -1.17
C GLY A 103 14.19 2.79 -1.36
N GLU A 104 14.98 2.94 -0.30
CA GLU A 104 16.42 2.63 -0.36
C GLU A 104 16.61 1.12 -0.58
N GLU A 105 15.90 0.29 0.21
CA GLU A 105 15.95 -1.18 0.10
C GLU A 105 15.40 -1.71 -1.23
N ARG A 106 14.40 -1.02 -1.81
CA ARG A 106 13.75 -1.41 -3.06
C ARG A 106 14.30 -0.71 -4.30
N GLY A 107 15.19 0.28 -4.16
CA GLY A 107 15.76 1.04 -5.28
C GLY A 107 14.71 1.78 -6.11
N ILE A 108 13.72 2.39 -5.45
CA ILE A 108 12.59 3.08 -6.11
C ILE A 108 12.70 4.62 -6.10
N TRP A 109 13.78 5.18 -5.52
CA TRP A 109 14.22 6.56 -5.73
C TRP A 109 15.53 6.62 -6.52
#